data_AF-A0A8K0JG56-F1
#
_entry.id   AF-A0A8K0JG56-F1
#
_cell.length_a   1.000
_cell.length_b   1.000
_cell.length_c   1.000
_cell.angle_alpha   90.00
_cell.angle_beta   90.00
_cell.angle_gamma   90.00
#
_symmetry.space_group_name_H-M   'P 1'
#
loop_
_entity.id
_entity.type
_entity.pdbx_description
1 polymer ?
#
loop_
_entity_poly.entity_id
_entity_poly.type
_entity_poly.pdbx_seq_one_letter_code
_entity_poly.pdbx_strand_id
1 'polypeptide(L)'
;MSASVSLVRSYRSALREINKSAIQPRGRRNQAVLGMLRSVYEEKRSAGSGEDKQFTRDLNELTQFVKAGRLHTELLIRYNPLQGLSTEDRVTATAKRVGLSSPTGYVKGQEFGRGWAVKDESGSEGGNEEGGR
;
A
#
# COMPACT_ATOMS: atom_id res chain seq x y z
N MET A 1 -33.91 28.82 -3.01
CA MET A 1 -33.92 27.43 -3.53
C MET A 1 -32.54 26.73 -3.54
N SER A 2 -31.48 27.24 -2.90
CA SER A 2 -30.11 26.71 -3.11
C SER A 2 -29.55 25.76 -2.02
N ALA A 3 -30.16 25.69 -0.83
CA ALA A 3 -29.55 24.99 0.31
C ALA A 3 -29.67 23.45 0.26
N SER A 4 -30.86 22.92 -0.01
CA SER A 4 -31.08 21.46 -0.07
C SER A 4 -30.37 20.79 -1.26
N VAL A 5 -30.18 21.53 -2.36
CA VAL A 5 -29.42 21.11 -3.54
C VAL A 5 -27.93 20.93 -3.21
N SER A 6 -27.40 21.71 -2.27
CA SER A 6 -26.01 21.61 -1.80
C SER A 6 -25.75 20.27 -1.07
N LEU A 7 -26.63 19.90 -0.13
CA LEU A 7 -26.47 18.67 0.67
C LEU A 7 -26.54 17.40 -0.20
N VAL A 8 -27.51 17.31 -1.10
CA VAL A 8 -27.65 16.16 -2.02
C VAL A 8 -26.42 16.05 -2.92
N ARG A 9 -25.87 17.18 -3.39
CA ARG A 9 -24.68 17.19 -4.23
C ARG A 9 -23.45 16.71 -3.47
N SER A 10 -23.21 17.20 -2.25
CA SER A 10 -22.09 16.77 -1.41
C SER A 10 -22.19 15.28 -1.05
N TYR A 11 -23.38 14.80 -0.69
CA TYR A 11 -23.62 13.37 -0.44
C TYR A 11 -23.30 12.49 -1.67
N ARG A 12 -23.82 12.87 -2.85
CA ARG A 12 -23.54 12.13 -4.09
C ARG A 12 -22.06 12.19 -4.48
N SER A 13 -21.37 13.30 -4.20
CA SER A 13 -19.93 13.42 -4.41
C SER A 13 -19.16 12.44 -3.51
N ALA A 14 -19.50 12.38 -2.21
CA ALA A 14 -18.89 11.46 -1.27
C ALA A 14 -19.10 9.99 -1.68
N LEU A 15 -20.33 9.60 -2.04
CA LEU A 15 -20.61 8.24 -2.52
C LEU A 15 -19.84 7.89 -3.78
N ARG A 16 -19.70 8.83 -4.72
CA ARG A 16 -18.94 8.61 -5.96
C ARG A 16 -17.46 8.44 -5.67
N GLU A 17 -16.90 9.23 -4.76
CA GLU A 17 -15.47 9.14 -4.41
C GLU A 17 -15.14 7.86 -3.66
N ILE A 18 -15.98 7.44 -2.70
CA ILE A 18 -15.85 6.14 -2.01
C ILE A 18 -15.90 4.96 -3.00
N ASN A 19 -16.80 5.04 -3.98
CA ASN A 19 -16.88 4.02 -5.02
C ASN A 19 -15.66 4.01 -5.97
N LYS A 20 -15.01 5.16 -6.16
CA LYS A 20 -13.78 5.28 -6.97
C LYS A 20 -12.55 4.82 -6.19
N SER A 21 -12.52 5.00 -4.87
CA SER A 21 -11.41 4.55 -4.02
C SER A 21 -11.48 3.07 -3.65
N ALA A 22 -12.59 2.40 -3.94
CA ALA A 22 -12.75 0.98 -3.67
C ALA A 22 -11.78 0.14 -4.51
N ILE A 23 -10.96 -0.68 -3.83
CA ILE A 23 -10.03 -1.64 -4.46
C ILE A 23 -10.78 -2.75 -5.20
N GLN A 24 -11.95 -3.14 -4.66
CA GLN A 24 -12.73 -4.27 -5.17
C GLN A 24 -13.64 -3.88 -6.37
N PRO A 25 -13.85 -4.79 -7.33
CA PRO A 25 -14.77 -4.58 -8.46
C PRO A 25 -16.20 -4.41 -7.96
N ARG A 26 -17.06 -3.75 -8.76
CA ARG A 26 -18.43 -3.34 -8.39
C ARG A 26 -19.24 -4.40 -7.63
N GLY A 27 -19.18 -5.66 -8.06
CA GLY A 27 -19.94 -6.76 -7.45
C GLY A 27 -19.42 -7.28 -6.10
N ARG A 28 -18.17 -6.98 -5.71
CA ARG A 28 -17.55 -7.46 -4.46
C ARG A 28 -17.25 -6.35 -3.46
N ARG A 29 -17.80 -5.16 -3.66
CA ARG A 29 -17.58 -4.03 -2.75
C ARG A 29 -18.33 -4.25 -1.44
N ASN A 30 -17.69 -3.83 -0.35
CA ASN A 30 -18.33 -3.81 0.95
C ASN A 30 -19.48 -2.78 0.95
N GLN A 31 -20.72 -3.26 0.97
CA GLN A 31 -21.92 -2.42 0.99
C GLN A 31 -22.21 -1.83 2.38
N ALA A 32 -21.61 -2.36 3.45
CA ALA A 32 -21.88 -1.91 4.81
C ALA A 32 -21.53 -0.43 5.00
N VAL A 33 -20.41 0.03 4.42
CA VAL A 33 -19.98 1.44 4.51
C VAL A 33 -20.96 2.36 3.81
N LEU A 34 -21.45 1.96 2.63
CA LEU A 34 -22.45 2.73 1.89
C LEU A 34 -23.81 2.73 2.60
N GLY A 35 -24.17 1.61 3.22
CA GLY A 35 -25.36 1.47 4.07
C GLY A 35 -25.32 2.38 5.29
N MET A 36 -24.18 2.41 6.00
CA MET A 36 -23.97 3.30 7.16
C MET A 36 -24.03 4.78 6.77
N LEU A 37 -23.37 5.18 5.68
CA LEU A 37 -23.45 6.55 5.17
C LEU A 37 -24.87 6.93 4.79
N ARG A 38 -25.63 5.98 4.22
CA ARG A 38 -27.04 6.18 3.90
C ARG A 38 -27.89 6.34 5.15
N SER A 39 -27.72 5.50 6.18
CA SER A 39 -28.50 5.62 7.41
C SER A 39 -28.27 6.97 8.10
N VAL A 40 -27.01 7.41 8.21
CA VAL A 40 -26.67 8.74 8.76
C VAL A 40 -27.29 9.87 7.94
N TYR A 41 -27.26 9.76 6.61
CA TYR A 41 -27.87 10.76 5.73
C TYR A 41 -29.40 10.82 5.89
N GLU A 42 -30.08 9.67 5.96
CA GLU A 42 -31.54 9.62 6.13
C GLU A 42 -31.97 10.10 7.53
N GLU A 43 -31.20 9.79 8.58
CA GLU A 43 -31.40 10.33 9.93
C GLU A 43 -31.32 11.86 9.94
N LYS A 44 -30.27 12.43 9.34
CA LYS A 44 -30.11 13.89 9.24
C LYS A 44 -31.16 14.54 8.35
N ARG A 45 -31.58 13.86 7.28
CA ARG A 45 -32.62 14.35 6.37
C ARG A 45 -34.01 14.36 7.04
N SER A 46 -34.33 13.33 7.81
CA SER A 46 -35.63 13.17 8.49
C SER A 46 -35.76 14.07 9.72
N ALA A 47 -34.65 14.42 10.37
CA ALA A 47 -34.62 15.38 11.48
C ALA A 47 -35.00 16.83 11.11
N GLY A 48 -35.31 17.11 9.83
CA GLY A 48 -35.83 18.41 9.39
C GLY A 48 -34.79 19.53 9.34
N SER A 49 -33.51 19.25 9.63
CA SER A 49 -32.40 20.19 9.48
C SER A 49 -31.97 20.29 8.00
N GLY A 50 -32.84 20.85 7.15
CA GLY A 50 -32.54 21.11 5.74
C GLY A 50 -31.29 21.99 5.48
N GLU A 51 -30.70 22.55 6.55
CA GLU A 51 -29.49 23.39 6.55
C GLU A 51 -28.47 22.95 7.61
N ASP A 52 -28.19 21.66 7.74
CA ASP A 52 -27.09 21.20 8.58
C ASP A 52 -25.73 21.51 7.92
N LYS A 53 -25.29 22.78 8.00
CA LYS A 53 -24.04 23.29 7.41
C LYS A 53 -22.84 22.47 7.88
N GLN A 54 -22.85 22.04 9.14
CA GLN A 54 -21.81 21.18 9.68
C GLN A 54 -21.75 19.84 8.95
N PHE A 55 -22.89 19.17 8.78
CA PHE A 55 -22.93 17.89 8.08
C PHE A 55 -22.50 18.03 6.61
N THR A 56 -22.89 19.10 5.92
CA THR A 56 -22.41 19.35 4.55
C THR A 56 -20.89 19.54 4.48
N ARG A 57 -20.31 20.18 5.50
CA ARG A 57 -18.87 20.34 5.63
C ARG A 57 -18.20 19.00 5.88
N ASP A 58 -18.71 18.19 6.80
CA ASP A 58 -18.19 16.86 7.12
C ASP A 58 -18.19 15.95 5.88
N LEU A 59 -19.25 16.00 5.05
CA LEU A 59 -19.30 15.26 3.78
C LEU A 59 -18.23 15.73 2.78
N ASN A 60 -17.94 17.03 2.73
CA ASN A 60 -16.90 17.58 1.86
C ASN A 60 -15.50 17.18 2.37
N GLU A 61 -15.26 17.23 3.67
CA GLU A 61 -14.01 16.79 4.31
C GLU A 61 -13.78 15.29 4.09
N LEU A 62 -14.82 14.46 4.28
CA LEU A 62 -14.79 13.03 3.95
C LEU A 62 -14.42 12.81 2.48
N THR A 63 -15.04 13.55 1.57
CA THR A 63 -14.74 13.45 0.13
C THR A 63 -13.28 13.78 -0.15
N GLN A 64 -12.74 14.84 0.47
CA GLN A 64 -11.34 15.22 0.32
C GLN A 64 -10.39 14.17 0.90
N PHE A 65 -10.70 13.63 2.07
CA PHE A 65 -9.91 12.59 2.73
C PHE A 65 -9.81 11.33 1.86
N VAL A 66 -10.95 10.83 1.36
CA VAL A 66 -10.99 9.64 0.48
C VAL A 66 -10.20 9.87 -0.81
N LYS A 67 -10.35 11.06 -1.41
CA LYS A 67 -9.60 11.45 -2.60
C LYS A 67 -8.10 11.49 -2.34
N ALA A 68 -7.68 12.08 -1.22
CA ALA A 68 -6.28 12.15 -0.81
C ALA A 68 -5.69 10.75 -0.59
N GLY A 69 -6.43 9.83 0.04
CA GLY A 69 -6.03 8.43 0.20
C GLY A 69 -5.78 7.74 -1.13
N ARG A 70 -6.67 7.92 -2.12
CA ARG A 70 -6.49 7.36 -3.48
C ARG A 70 -5.29 7.97 -4.20
N LEU A 71 -5.08 9.28 -4.08
CA LEU A 71 -3.91 9.94 -4.69
C LEU A 71 -2.61 9.49 -4.03
N HIS A 72 -2.59 9.34 -2.72
CA HIS A 72 -1.44 8.83 -1.98
C HIS A 72 -1.04 7.43 -2.44
N THR A 73 -2.00 6.51 -2.59
CA THR A 73 -1.70 5.17 -3.11
C THR A 73 -1.19 5.20 -4.55
N GLU A 74 -1.76 6.06 -5.41
CA GLU A 74 -1.28 6.25 -6.78
C GLU A 74 0.16 6.78 -6.83
N LEU A 75 0.49 7.77 -6.00
CA LEU A 75 1.83 8.35 -5.91
C LEU A 75 2.85 7.33 -5.40
N LEU A 76 2.47 6.53 -4.41
CA LEU A 76 3.31 5.46 -3.90
C LEU A 76 3.64 4.43 -4.98
N ILE A 77 2.65 3.98 -5.74
CA ILE A 77 2.87 3.03 -6.84
C ILE A 77 3.82 3.61 -7.90
N ARG A 78 3.68 4.91 -8.21
CA ARG A 78 4.49 5.57 -9.25
C ARG A 78 5.93 5.81 -8.83
N TYR A 79 6.15 6.34 -7.63
CA TYR A 79 7.47 6.82 -7.21
C TYR A 79 8.20 5.85 -6.28
N ASN A 80 7.48 4.95 -5.61
CA ASN A 80 8.05 3.91 -4.77
C ASN A 80 7.47 2.52 -5.10
N PRO A 81 7.78 1.98 -6.29
CA PRO A 81 7.29 0.67 -6.71
C PRO A 81 7.90 -0.50 -5.89
N LEU A 82 8.87 -0.23 -5.02
CA LEU A 82 9.45 -1.21 -4.10
C LEU A 82 8.66 -1.33 -2.79
N GLN A 83 7.63 -0.50 -2.61
CA GLN A 83 6.76 -0.55 -1.45
C GLN A 83 5.96 -1.86 -1.42
N GLY A 84 5.97 -2.55 -0.28
CA GLY A 84 5.25 -3.82 -0.10
C GLY A 84 6.01 -5.07 -0.55
N LEU A 85 7.17 -4.92 -1.19
CA LEU A 85 8.06 -6.04 -1.49
C LEU A 85 8.79 -6.53 -0.23
N SER A 86 8.96 -7.84 -0.15
CA SER A 86 9.87 -8.46 0.81
C SER A 86 11.30 -7.93 0.62
N THR A 87 12.16 -8.07 1.63
CA THR A 87 13.55 -7.62 1.54
C THR A 87 14.29 -8.28 0.37
N GLU A 88 14.03 -9.56 0.11
CA GLU A 88 14.63 -10.34 -0.97
C GLU A 88 14.19 -9.85 -2.35
N ASP A 89 12.89 -9.64 -2.53
CA ASP A 89 12.33 -9.11 -3.78
C ASP A 89 12.84 -7.70 -4.06
N ARG A 90 13.04 -6.91 -2.99
CA ARG A 90 13.58 -5.55 -3.09
C ARG A 90 15.03 -5.55 -3.53
N VAL A 91 15.88 -6.39 -2.95
CA VAL A 91 17.29 -6.54 -3.36
C VAL A 91 17.36 -7.02 -4.80
N THR A 92 16.54 -8.00 -5.16
CA THR A 92 16.48 -8.53 -6.53
C THR A 92 16.00 -7.48 -7.54
N ALA A 93 14.95 -6.73 -7.22
CA ALA A 93 14.44 -5.65 -8.06
C ALA A 93 15.46 -4.52 -8.21
N THR A 94 16.23 -4.22 -7.16
CA THR A 94 17.29 -3.19 -7.19
C THR A 94 18.49 -3.66 -8.00
N ALA A 95 18.93 -4.91 -7.82
CA ALA A 95 20.00 -5.51 -8.63
C ALA A 95 19.66 -5.47 -10.13
N LYS A 96 18.43 -5.86 -10.50
CA LYS A 96 17.96 -5.80 -11.89
C LYS A 96 17.98 -4.40 -12.49
N ARG A 97 17.74 -3.34 -11.70
CA ARG A 97 17.78 -1.94 -12.19
C ARG A 97 19.16 -1.51 -12.64
N VAL A 98 20.20 -2.06 -12.02
CA VAL A 98 21.60 -1.78 -12.37
C VAL A 98 22.19 -2.85 -13.30
N GLY A 99 21.36 -3.72 -13.88
CA GLY A 99 21.81 -4.80 -14.77
C GLY A 99 22.52 -5.96 -14.06
N LEU A 100 22.38 -6.07 -12.75
CA LEU A 100 22.98 -7.14 -11.94
C LEU A 100 21.94 -8.19 -11.53
N SER A 101 22.38 -9.41 -11.25
CA SER A 101 21.58 -10.44 -10.59
C SER A 101 21.68 -10.33 -9.07
N SER A 102 20.62 -10.73 -8.35
CA SER A 102 20.68 -10.82 -6.90
C SER A 102 21.77 -11.81 -6.47
N PRO A 103 22.57 -11.53 -5.41
CA PRO A 103 23.58 -12.45 -4.92
C PRO A 103 22.93 -13.77 -4.44
N THR A 104 23.54 -14.90 -4.78
CA THR A 104 23.09 -16.26 -4.40
C THR A 104 23.14 -16.57 -2.89
N GLY A 105 23.54 -15.60 -2.05
CA GLY A 105 23.69 -15.77 -0.60
C GLY A 105 22.74 -14.91 0.25
N TYR A 106 21.74 -14.24 -0.33
CA TYR A 106 20.77 -13.47 0.48
C TYR A 106 19.77 -14.41 1.18
N VAL A 107 20.28 -15.22 2.11
CA VAL A 107 19.51 -16.09 3.00
C VAL A 107 19.17 -15.28 4.24
N LYS A 108 17.89 -15.28 4.61
CA LYS A 108 17.30 -14.54 5.74
C LYS A 108 18.17 -14.62 7.01
N GLY A 109 18.77 -13.48 7.40
CA GLY A 109 19.47 -13.33 8.70
C GLY A 109 20.99 -13.18 8.64
N GLN A 110 21.62 -13.13 7.47
CA GLN A 110 23.06 -12.87 7.41
C GLN A 110 23.35 -11.37 7.54
N GLU A 111 23.81 -10.96 8.72
CA GLU A 111 24.29 -9.61 9.00
C GLU A 111 25.40 -9.24 8.01
N PHE A 112 25.25 -8.11 7.33
CA PHE A 112 26.26 -7.51 6.47
C PHE A 112 27.51 -7.19 7.32
N GLY A 113 28.42 -8.14 7.43
CA GLY A 113 29.60 -7.97 8.29
C GLY A 113 30.51 -9.18 8.47
N ARG A 114 30.33 -10.30 7.76
CA ARG A 114 31.30 -11.41 7.76
C ARG A 114 31.52 -11.90 6.34
N GLY A 115 32.71 -11.65 5.80
CA GLY A 115 33.12 -12.23 4.53
C GLY A 115 33.67 -11.25 3.50
N TRP A 116 34.62 -10.40 3.89
CA TRP A 116 35.78 -10.20 3.02
C TRP A 116 36.73 -11.33 3.37
N ALA A 117 36.78 -12.35 2.51
CA ALA A 117 37.70 -13.46 2.67
C ALA A 117 39.13 -12.91 2.55
N VAL A 118 39.83 -12.85 3.67
CA VAL A 118 41.30 -12.86 3.66
C VAL A 118 41.69 -14.26 3.22
N LYS A 119 42.33 -14.31 2.06
CA LYS A 119 42.88 -15.52 1.48
C LYS A 119 44.23 -15.74 2.15
N ASP A 120 44.24 -16.42 3.31
CA ASP A 120 45.49 -16.85 3.92
C ASP A 120 45.97 -18.10 3.18
N GLU A 121 46.69 -17.85 2.09
CA GLU A 121 47.64 -18.78 1.50
C GLU A 121 48.85 -18.89 2.45
N SER A 122 48.88 -19.89 3.34
CA SER A 122 50.13 -20.28 4.02
C SER A 122 50.14 -21.74 4.47
N GLY A 123 51.00 -22.55 3.82
CA GLY A 123 51.75 -23.70 4.37
C GLY A 123 50.96 -24.99 4.62
N SER A 124 51.22 -26.08 3.88
CA SER A 124 52.17 -27.17 4.22
C SER A 124 51.74 -27.89 5.52
N GLU A 125 51.50 -29.21 5.58
CA GLU A 125 52.42 -30.30 5.19
C GLU A 125 51.75 -31.66 5.52
N GLY A 126 52.09 -32.74 4.79
CA GLY A 126 52.26 -34.07 5.40
C GLY A 126 51.25 -35.20 5.14
N GLY A 127 51.63 -36.15 4.26
CA GLY A 127 51.34 -37.61 4.30
C GLY A 127 49.90 -38.09 4.04
N ASN A 128 49.64 -39.21 3.38
CA ASN A 128 50.41 -40.45 3.32
C ASN A 128 50.07 -41.26 2.05
N GLU A 129 51.05 -42.02 1.57
CA GLU A 129 50.91 -43.11 0.59
C GLU A 129 50.21 -44.34 1.21
N GLU A 130 50.01 -45.37 0.37
CA GLU A 130 49.44 -46.72 0.61
C GLU A 130 47.90 -46.78 0.49
N GLY A 131 47.28 -47.54 -0.41
CA GLY A 131 47.67 -48.79 -1.06
C GLY A 131 46.57 -49.82 -0.75
N GLY A 132 45.74 -50.20 -1.73
CA GLY A 132 44.69 -51.19 -1.50
C GLY A 132 43.97 -51.58 -2.78
N ARG A 133 44.18 -52.83 -3.19
CA ARG A 133 43.65 -53.51 -4.38
C ARG A 133 42.14 -53.68 -4.35
#